data_AF-A0A6B2CKM4-F1
#
_entry.id   AF-A0A6B2CKM4-F1
#
_cell.length_a   1.000
_cell.length_b   1.000
_cell.length_c   1.000
_cell.angle_alpha   90.00
_cell.angle_beta   90.00
_cell.angle_gamma   90.00
#
_symmetry.space_group_name_H-M   'P 1'
#
loop_
_entity.id
_entity.type
_entity.pdbx_description
1 polymer ?
#
loop_
_entity_poly.entity_id
_entity_poly.type
_entity_poly.pdbx_seq_one_letter_code
_entity_poly.pdbx_strand_id
1 'polypeptide(L)'
;MSLNLTTIATIIGLAKRPGQTRDGRAVLSLNVEIDGTTYELNIVTKQGQGIEQALNYLANAKYLAKNGNKFTIEVPTWTLAKAKGNVVWVHVEDYEKLKGTT
;
A
#
# COMPACT_ATOMS: atom_id res chain seq x y z
N MET A 1 -25.69 -1.80 -5.38
CA MET A 1 -24.34 -1.71 -5.97
C MET A 1 -23.39 -1.41 -4.82
N SER A 2 -22.51 -2.34 -4.44
CA SER A 2 -21.55 -2.10 -3.36
C SER A 2 -20.44 -1.19 -3.89
N LEU A 3 -20.10 -0.14 -3.16
CA LEU A 3 -18.98 0.73 -3.50
C LEU A 3 -17.68 0.01 -3.10
N ASN A 4 -16.88 -0.41 -4.08
CA ASN A 4 -15.55 -0.97 -3.83
C ASN A 4 -14.55 0.19 -3.69
N LEU A 5 -14.07 0.43 -2.47
CA LEU A 5 -13.13 1.53 -2.18
C LEU A 5 -11.67 1.14 -2.39
N THR A 6 -11.39 -0.13 -2.65
CA THR A 6 -10.05 -0.67 -2.89
C THR A 6 -10.00 -1.51 -4.17
N THR A 7 -8.80 -1.73 -4.69
CA THR A 7 -8.51 -2.71 -5.74
C THR A 7 -7.38 -3.63 -5.30
N ILE A 8 -7.43 -4.90 -5.70
CA ILE A 8 -6.41 -5.88 -5.36
C ILE A 8 -5.18 -5.68 -6.24
N ALA A 9 -4.03 -5.52 -5.62
CA ALA A 9 -2.73 -5.48 -6.28
C ALA A 9 -1.88 -6.69 -5.89
N THR A 10 -1.29 -7.37 -6.87
CA THR A 10 -0.37 -8.49 -6.62
C THR A 10 1.04 -7.96 -6.44
N ILE A 11 1.69 -8.25 -5.32
CA ILE A 11 3.08 -7.84 -5.05
C ILE A 11 4.02 -8.77 -5.82
N ILE A 12 4.82 -8.17 -6.70
CA ILE A 12 5.80 -8.85 -7.57
C ILE A 12 7.19 -8.82 -6.93
N GLY A 13 7.48 -7.78 -6.14
CA GLY A 13 8.75 -7.64 -5.43
C GLY A 13 8.98 -6.22 -4.93
N LEU A 14 10.21 -5.95 -4.47
CA LEU A 14 10.64 -4.59 -4.11
C LEU A 14 10.88 -3.78 -5.39
N ALA A 15 10.34 -2.56 -5.43
CA ALA A 15 10.66 -1.61 -6.50
C ALA A 15 12.03 -0.94 -6.26
N LYS A 16 12.31 -0.64 -4.99
CA LYS A 16 13.57 -0.03 -4.54
C LYS A 16 13.81 -0.36 -3.07
N ARG A 17 15.02 -0.04 -2.58
CA ARG A 17 15.34 -0.17 -1.16
C ARG A 17 14.42 0.74 -0.33
N PRO A 18 14.00 0.29 0.86
CA PRO A 18 13.27 1.15 1.78
C PRO A 18 13.93 2.51 1.97
N GLY A 19 13.12 3.56 1.96
CA GLY A 19 13.57 4.95 2.08
C GLY A 19 12.86 5.69 3.20
N GLN A 20 12.99 7.01 3.18
CA GLN A 20 12.35 7.91 4.14
C GLN A 20 11.84 9.17 3.43
N THR A 21 10.68 9.67 3.84
CA THR A 21 10.18 10.98 3.44
C THR A 21 10.98 12.09 4.12
N ARG A 22 10.88 13.33 3.61
CA ARG A 22 11.58 14.48 4.18
C ARG A 22 11.21 14.75 5.64
N ASP A 23 9.99 14.42 6.04
CA ASP A 23 9.52 14.58 7.42
C ASP A 23 9.85 13.38 8.33
N GLY A 24 10.56 12.36 7.84
CA GLY A 24 11.08 11.27 8.67
C GLY A 24 10.24 9.99 8.67
N ARG A 25 9.17 9.89 7.86
CA ARG A 25 8.36 8.66 7.77
C ARG A 25 9.05 7.63 6.89
N ALA A 26 9.02 6.37 7.28
CA ALA A 26 9.60 5.31 6.47
C ALA A 26 8.74 5.04 5.23
N VAL A 27 9.37 4.63 4.14
CA VAL A 27 8.69 4.29 2.88
C VAL A 27 9.14 2.92 2.41
N LEU A 28 8.17 2.03 2.22
CA LEU A 28 8.37 0.76 1.53
C LEU A 28 7.85 0.87 0.10
N SER A 29 8.69 0.51 -0.87
CA SER A 29 8.36 0.64 -2.28
C SER A 29 8.29 -0.73 -2.95
N LEU A 30 7.12 -1.07 -3.47
CA LEU A 30 6.81 -2.38 -4.03
C LEU A 30 6.46 -2.24 -5.52
N ASN A 31 6.90 -3.20 -6.33
CA ASN A 31 6.31 -3.40 -7.65
C ASN A 31 5.05 -4.23 -7.46
N VAL A 32 3.91 -3.70 -7.91
CA VAL A 32 2.62 -4.35 -7.83
C VAL A 32 1.93 -4.41 -9.19
N GLU A 33 1.21 -5.49 -9.46
CA GLU A 33 0.37 -5.64 -10.65
C GLU A 33 -1.09 -5.39 -10.29
N ILE A 34 -1.72 -4.47 -11.02
CA ILE A 34 -3.15 -4.17 -10.95
C ILE A 34 -3.69 -4.24 -12.38
N ASP A 35 -4.65 -5.14 -12.63
CA ASP A 35 -5.28 -5.32 -13.94
C ASP A 35 -4.28 -5.46 -15.11
N GLY A 36 -3.18 -6.19 -14.89
CA GLY A 36 -2.12 -6.41 -15.89
C GLY A 36 -1.16 -5.22 -16.10
N THR A 37 -1.30 -4.15 -15.31
CA THR A 37 -0.40 -2.99 -15.33
C THR A 37 0.48 -3.00 -14.09
N THR A 38 1.80 -2.81 -14.27
CA THR A 38 2.75 -2.69 -13.17
C THR A 38 2.82 -1.26 -12.65
N TYR A 39 2.65 -1.11 -11.34
CA TYR A 39 2.78 0.14 -10.59
C TYR A 39 3.90 0.03 -9.56
N GLU A 40 4.59 1.14 -9.31
CA GLU A 40 5.37 1.34 -8.10
C GLU A 40 4.44 1.81 -6.98
N LEU A 41 4.18 0.96 -6.00
CA LEU A 41 3.41 1.29 -4.81
C LEU A 41 4.35 1.71 -3.67
N ASN A 42 4.31 2.99 -3.32
CA ASN A 42 4.98 3.54 -2.14
C ASN A 42 4.02 3.54 -0.96
N ILE A 43 4.31 2.70 0.04
CA ILE A 43 3.60 2.65 1.32
C ILE A 43 4.38 3.51 2.31
N VAL A 44 3.77 4.63 2.71
CA VAL A 44 4.34 5.59 3.67
C VAL A 44 3.80 5.25 5.06
N THR A 45 4.71 5.05 6.02
CA THR A 45 4.34 4.75 7.41
C THR A 45 3.85 5.99 8.15
N LYS A 46 3.25 5.79 9.33
CA LYS A 46 2.98 6.90 10.27
C LYS A 46 4.27 7.43 10.88
N GLN A 47 4.21 8.63 11.44
CA GLN A 47 5.33 9.18 12.22
C GLN A 47 5.72 8.24 13.36
N GLY A 48 7.03 7.98 13.50
CA GLY A 48 7.56 7.04 14.49
C GLY A 48 7.25 5.55 14.25
N GLN A 49 6.54 5.20 13.18
CA GLN A 49 6.19 3.82 12.85
C GLN A 49 7.22 3.20 11.88
N GLY A 50 7.74 2.02 12.24
CA GLY A 50 8.61 1.24 11.37
C GLY A 50 7.85 0.48 10.27
N ILE A 51 8.57 0.06 9.21
CA ILE A 51 7.98 -0.67 8.08
C ILE A 51 7.33 -1.99 8.52
N GLU A 52 7.99 -2.74 9.41
CA GLU A 52 7.45 -4.00 9.93
C GLU A 52 6.13 -3.77 10.69
N GLN A 53 6.06 -2.74 11.52
CA GLN A 53 4.84 -2.37 12.24
C GLN A 53 3.71 -1.97 11.27
N ALA A 54 4.03 -1.29 10.17
CA ALA A 54 3.07 -0.94 9.14
C ALA A 54 2.56 -2.19 8.39
N LEU A 55 3.44 -3.10 7.99
CA LEU A 55 3.05 -4.35 7.32
C LEU A 55 2.20 -5.24 8.24
N ASN A 56 2.57 -5.36 9.52
CA ASN A 56 1.78 -6.09 10.50
C ASN A 56 0.39 -5.48 10.68
N TYR A 57 0.29 -4.15 10.72
CA TYR A 57 -0.99 -3.46 10.75
C TYR A 57 -1.86 -3.82 9.51
N LEU A 58 -1.29 -3.71 8.31
CA LEU A 58 -2.01 -4.01 7.07
C LEU A 58 -2.46 -5.47 7.01
N ALA A 59 -1.62 -6.40 7.47
CA ALA A 59 -1.96 -7.82 7.53
C ALA A 59 -3.10 -8.09 8.53
N ASN A 60 -3.02 -7.54 9.74
CA ASN A 60 -4.06 -7.67 10.76
C ASN A 60 -5.39 -7.02 10.33
N ALA A 61 -5.33 -5.94 9.56
CA ALA A 61 -6.49 -5.27 8.99
C ALA A 61 -7.03 -5.95 7.71
N LYS A 62 -6.42 -7.07 7.27
CA LYS A 62 -6.76 -7.81 6.05
C LYS A 62 -6.57 -7.04 4.74
N TYR A 63 -5.78 -5.97 4.76
CA TYR A 63 -5.37 -5.25 3.55
C TYR A 63 -4.13 -5.85 2.90
N LEU A 64 -3.32 -6.59 3.65
CA LEU A 64 -2.19 -7.37 3.14
C LEU A 64 -2.45 -8.85 3.40
N ALA A 65 -2.36 -9.68 2.35
CA ALA A 65 -2.62 -11.11 2.46
C ALA A 65 -1.57 -11.93 1.70
N LYS A 66 -1.36 -13.16 2.16
CA LYS A 66 -0.55 -14.17 1.45
C LYS A 66 -1.48 -15.26 0.94
N ASN A 67 -1.57 -15.40 -0.37
CA ASN A 67 -2.37 -16.42 -1.06
C ASN A 67 -1.42 -17.38 -1.79
N GLY A 68 -1.10 -18.50 -1.13
CA GLY A 68 -0.07 -19.43 -1.60
C GLY A 68 1.30 -18.75 -1.66
N ASN A 69 1.87 -18.67 -2.86
CA ASN A 69 3.18 -18.04 -3.10
C ASN A 69 3.08 -16.54 -3.47
N LYS A 70 1.86 -15.99 -3.55
CA LYS A 70 1.63 -14.60 -3.92
C LYS A 70 1.28 -13.77 -2.69
N PHE A 71 1.79 -12.55 -2.63
CA PHE A 71 1.32 -11.54 -1.69
C PHE A 71 0.40 -10.58 -2.43
N THR A 72 -0.71 -10.21 -1.82
CA THR A 72 -1.66 -9.24 -2.37
C THR A 72 -1.89 -8.12 -1.38
N ILE A 73 -2.07 -6.91 -1.90
CA ILE A 73 -2.41 -5.73 -1.11
C ILE A 73 -3.63 -5.03 -1.71
N GLU A 74 -4.57 -4.63 -0.87
CA GLU A 74 -5.69 -3.76 -1.24
C GLU A 74 -5.17 -2.33 -1.40
N VAL A 75 -5.31 -1.73 -2.57
CA VAL A 75 -4.90 -0.35 -2.84
C VAL A 75 -6.15 0.54 -2.86
N PRO A 76 -6.21 1.62 -2.04
CA PRO A 76 -7.33 2.55 -2.09
C PRO A 76 -7.52 3.14 -3.49
N THR A 77 -8.76 3.13 -3.99
CA THR A 77 -9.07 3.60 -5.35
C THR A 77 -8.70 5.07 -5.57
N TRP A 78 -8.78 5.91 -4.54
CA TRP A 78 -8.40 7.33 -4.64
C TRP A 78 -6.89 7.55 -4.67
N THR A 79 -6.06 6.64 -4.15
CA THR A 79 -4.59 6.76 -4.27
C THR A 79 -4.16 6.33 -5.66
N LEU A 80 -4.80 5.30 -6.21
CA LEU A 80 -4.61 4.88 -7.60
C LEU A 80 -5.03 5.99 -8.58
N ALA A 81 -6.19 6.62 -8.37
CA ALA A 81 -6.66 7.73 -9.21
C ALA A 81 -5.72 8.95 -9.21
N LYS A 82 -4.88 9.09 -8.16
CA LYS A 82 -3.88 10.17 -8.03
C LYS A 82 -2.49 9.77 -8.56
N ALA A 83 -2.34 8.54 -9.07
CA ALA A 83 -1.06 8.04 -9.54
C ALA A 83 -0.48 8.89 -10.68
N LYS A 84 0.84 9.05 -10.69
CA LYS A 84 1.57 9.75 -11.76
C LYS A 84 2.74 8.88 -12.19
N GLY A 85 2.87 8.64 -13.50
CA GLY A 85 3.97 7.83 -14.05
C GLY A 85 4.01 6.41 -13.48
N ASN A 86 2.84 5.79 -13.29
CA ASN A 86 2.68 4.49 -12.62
C ASN A 86 3.22 4.42 -11.19
N VAL A 87 3.42 5.58 -10.54
CA VAL A 87 3.79 5.64 -9.12
C VAL A 87 2.56 5.99 -8.30
N VAL A 88 2.21 5.08 -7.39
CA VAL A 88 1.12 5.21 -6.42
C VAL A 88 1.72 5.52 -5.06
N TRP A 89 1.16 6.50 -4.37
CA TRP A 89 1.53 6.82 -2.99
C TRP A 89 0.34 6.57 -2.08
N VAL A 90 0.54 5.70 -1.08
CA VAL A 90 -0.47 5.38 -0.07
C VAL A 90 0.12 5.55 1.31
N HIS A 91 -0.62 6.20 2.20
CA HIS A 91 -0.24 6.35 3.59
C HIS A 91 -0.95 5.28 4.43
N VAL A 92 -0.31 4.80 5.50
CA VAL A 92 -0.97 3.89 6.46
C VAL A 92 -2.29 4.49 6.98
N GLU A 93 -2.33 5.81 7.15
CA GLU A 93 -3.54 6.55 7.53
C GLU A 93 -4.68 6.46 6.50
N ASP A 94 -4.40 6.21 5.22
CA ASP A 94 -5.46 5.99 4.21
C ASP A 94 -6.23 4.68 4.49
N TYR A 95 -5.56 3.67 5.06
CA TYR A 95 -6.19 2.42 5.49
C TYR A 95 -6.97 2.56 6.79
N GLU A 96 -6.54 3.44 7.69
CA GLU A 96 -7.31 3.79 8.90
C GLU A 96 -8.64 4.46 8.51
N LYS A 97 -8.61 5.36 7.51
CA LYS A 97 -9.84 5.96 6.95
C LYS A 97 -10.77 4.92 6.32
N LEU A 98 -10.23 3.93 5.59
CA LEU A 98 -11.03 2.82 5.05
C LEU A 98 -11.75 2.02 6.14
N LYS A 99 -11.13 1.89 7.31
CA LYS A 99 -11.70 1.18 8.48
C LYS A 99 -12.72 2.03 9.25
N GLY A 100 -12.87 3.32 8.91
CA GLY A 100 -13.70 4.26 9.67
C GLY A 100 -13.09 4.66 11.02
N THR A 101 -11.80 4.40 11.25
CA THR A 101 -11.08 4.85 12.44
C THR A 101 -10.36 6.15 12.10
N THR A 102 -10.92 7.28 12.55
CA THR A 102 -10.27 8.61 12.48
C THR A 102 -10.22 9.21 13.88
#